data_AF-X1UZL7-F1
#
_entry.id   AF-X1UZL7-F1
#
_cell.length_a   1.000
_cell.length_b   1.000
_cell.length_c   1.000
_cell.angle_alpha   90.00
_cell.angle_beta   90.00
_cell.angle_gamma   90.00
#
_symmetry.space_group_name_H-M   'P 1'
#
loop_
_entity.id
_entity.type
_entity.pdbx_description
1 polymer ?
#
loop_
_entity_poly.entity_id
_entity_poly.type
_entity_poly.pdbx_seq_one_letter_code
_entity_poly.pdbx_strand_id
1 'polypeptide(L)'
;AEFVRQGVAEGTIVIPANTKHANLAPCGIGQGLKTKVNANIGASSDFGNIDTELEKLRVAIDCGADAVMDLSTGSNIAAIRQAIVAASSVPIGTVPIYQAGIKAIENYSAIVKMTVDDLFASIEEHICDGVDFITVHCGVTQSAIARLKQQRRVVDVVSRGGAFLIGWMVYNERENPLYEYYDRLLELAREFDVTLSLGDGMRPGSLADATDRAQIEELLTLGELVDRARQAGVQVMVEGPGHLPLNQV
;
A
#
# COMPACT_ATOMS: atom_id res chain seq x y z
N ALA A 1 -19.02 -21.02 3.40
CA ALA A 1 -17.64 -21.51 3.41
C ALA A 1 -17.14 -21.75 2.00
N GLU A 2 -17.76 -22.67 1.23
CA GLU A 2 -17.26 -23.04 -0.10
C GLU A 2 -17.17 -21.88 -1.11
N PHE A 3 -18.15 -20.99 -1.14
CA PHE A 3 -18.11 -19.77 -1.97
C PHE A 3 -16.86 -18.92 -1.73
N VAL A 4 -16.51 -18.69 -0.45
CA VAL A 4 -15.34 -17.90 -0.07
C VAL A 4 -14.05 -18.63 -0.42
N ARG A 5 -13.97 -19.93 -0.14
CA ARG A 5 -12.80 -20.77 -0.49
C ARG A 5 -12.51 -20.70 -1.99
N GLN A 6 -13.55 -20.81 -2.81
CA GLN A 6 -13.40 -20.74 -4.25
C GLN A 6 -12.97 -19.33 -4.70
N GLY A 7 -13.58 -18.27 -4.15
CA GLY A 7 -13.19 -16.90 -4.48
C GLY A 7 -11.74 -16.56 -4.09
N VAL A 8 -11.24 -17.10 -2.97
CA VAL A 8 -9.82 -16.97 -2.61
C VAL A 8 -8.93 -17.73 -3.60
N ALA A 9 -9.28 -18.96 -3.97
CA ALA A 9 -8.52 -19.75 -4.94
C ALA A 9 -8.47 -19.11 -6.34
N GLU A 10 -9.54 -18.41 -6.74
CA GLU A 10 -9.64 -17.68 -8.01
C GLU A 10 -9.03 -16.26 -7.93
N GLY A 11 -8.70 -15.78 -6.73
CA GLY A 11 -8.19 -14.43 -6.50
C GLY A 11 -9.24 -13.34 -6.72
N THR A 12 -10.53 -13.64 -6.55
CA THR A 12 -11.66 -12.69 -6.57
C THR A 12 -12.05 -12.23 -5.17
N ILE A 13 -11.54 -12.90 -4.13
CA ILE A 13 -11.65 -12.54 -2.72
C ILE A 13 -10.25 -12.64 -2.09
N VAL A 14 -9.89 -11.67 -1.26
CA VAL A 14 -8.72 -11.74 -0.36
C VAL A 14 -9.19 -11.76 1.09
N ILE A 15 -8.38 -12.35 1.96
CA ILE A 15 -8.54 -12.33 3.42
C ILE A 15 -7.21 -11.86 4.01
N PRO A 16 -7.04 -10.54 4.23
CA PRO A 16 -5.84 -10.02 4.88
C PRO A 16 -5.80 -10.53 6.31
N ALA A 17 -4.89 -11.47 6.58
CA ALA A 17 -4.81 -12.16 7.86
C ALA A 17 -3.38 -12.62 8.13
N ASN A 18 -2.49 -11.65 8.38
CA ASN A 18 -1.11 -11.97 8.67
C ASN A 18 -1.04 -12.88 9.90
N THR A 19 -0.27 -13.96 9.80
CA THR A 19 -0.09 -14.96 10.87
C THR A 19 0.38 -14.39 12.21
N LYS A 20 0.93 -13.17 12.23
CA LYS A 20 1.36 -12.44 13.44
C LYS A 20 0.28 -11.58 14.08
N HIS A 21 -0.85 -11.32 13.42
CA HIS A 21 -1.93 -10.51 13.96
C HIS A 21 -2.90 -11.34 14.83
N ALA A 22 -2.54 -11.53 16.09
CA ALA A 22 -3.23 -12.47 16.99
C ALA A 22 -4.69 -12.09 17.34
N ASN A 23 -5.04 -10.80 17.35
CA ASN A 23 -6.35 -10.30 17.78
C ASN A 23 -7.36 -10.09 16.63
N LEU A 24 -6.98 -10.48 15.42
CA LEU A 24 -7.77 -10.26 14.21
C LEU A 24 -9.07 -11.06 14.22
N ALA A 25 -10.18 -10.40 13.90
CA ALA A 25 -11.40 -11.02 13.42
C ALA A 25 -11.37 -11.04 11.87
N PRO A 26 -11.10 -12.19 11.22
CA PRO A 26 -10.85 -12.21 9.78
C PRO A 26 -12.03 -11.72 8.96
N CYS A 27 -11.75 -10.92 7.93
CA CYS A 27 -12.76 -10.35 7.04
C CYS A 27 -12.35 -10.56 5.58
N GLY A 28 -13.26 -11.09 4.77
CA GLY A 28 -13.05 -11.23 3.33
C GLY A 28 -13.39 -9.94 2.58
N ILE A 29 -12.58 -9.60 1.58
CA ILE A 29 -12.74 -8.45 0.70
C ILE A 29 -12.81 -8.98 -0.73
N GLY A 30 -13.92 -8.75 -1.44
CA GLY A 30 -14.03 -9.17 -2.83
C GLY A 30 -15.45 -9.42 -3.34
N GLN A 31 -15.53 -10.01 -4.52
CA GLN A 31 -16.77 -10.18 -5.27
C GLN A 31 -17.81 -11.02 -4.53
N GLY A 32 -19.06 -10.55 -4.52
CA GLY A 32 -20.19 -11.23 -3.87
C GLY A 32 -20.23 -11.09 -2.34
N LEU A 33 -19.23 -10.45 -1.73
CA LEU A 33 -19.27 -10.03 -0.33
C LEU A 33 -19.83 -8.59 -0.20
N LYS A 34 -20.09 -8.15 1.03
CA LYS A 34 -20.47 -6.75 1.29
C LYS A 34 -19.30 -5.82 0.98
N THR A 35 -19.58 -4.65 0.41
CA THR A 35 -18.59 -3.57 0.27
C THR A 35 -17.95 -3.26 1.62
N LYS A 36 -16.64 -3.03 1.60
CA LYS A 36 -15.80 -2.80 2.77
C LYS A 36 -15.31 -1.36 2.79
N VAL A 37 -15.19 -0.81 3.99
CA VAL A 37 -14.71 0.57 4.18
C VAL A 37 -13.43 0.56 5.00
N ASN A 38 -12.39 1.21 4.47
CA ASN A 38 -11.14 1.45 5.17
C ASN A 38 -11.12 2.85 5.81
N ALA A 39 -10.58 2.96 7.02
CA ALA A 39 -10.30 4.24 7.66
C ALA A 39 -8.78 4.48 7.74
N ASN A 40 -8.33 5.67 7.35
CA ASN A 40 -6.92 6.06 7.46
C ASN A 40 -6.69 6.82 8.77
N ILE A 41 -5.74 6.34 9.56
CA ILE A 41 -5.20 7.01 10.76
C ILE A 41 -3.69 7.23 10.56
N GLY A 42 -3.03 7.76 11.59
CA GLY A 42 -1.58 7.96 11.59
C GLY A 42 -1.17 9.26 12.25
N ALA A 43 0.01 9.23 12.85
CA ALA A 43 0.70 10.39 13.40
C ALA A 43 1.55 11.09 12.32
N SER A 44 1.71 12.40 12.43
CA SER A 44 2.65 13.19 11.62
C SER A 44 3.78 13.75 12.49
N SER A 45 4.71 14.48 11.88
CA SER A 45 5.72 15.26 12.63
C SER A 45 5.10 16.30 13.57
N ASP A 46 3.89 16.76 13.26
CA ASP A 46 3.26 17.90 13.92
C ASP A 46 2.25 17.48 14.98
N PHE A 47 1.66 16.28 14.83
CA PHE A 47 0.61 15.80 15.71
C PHE A 47 0.52 14.28 15.75
N GLY A 48 0.26 13.76 16.94
CA GLY A 48 -0.05 12.35 17.16
C GLY A 48 1.02 11.66 18.01
N ASN A 49 0.54 10.76 18.86
CA ASN A 49 1.33 9.82 19.64
C ASN A 49 0.55 8.50 19.75
N ILE A 50 1.10 7.52 20.48
CA ILE A 50 0.47 6.22 20.65
C ILE A 50 -0.96 6.34 21.18
N ASP A 51 -1.18 7.12 22.24
CA ASP A 51 -2.51 7.24 22.86
C ASP A 51 -3.55 7.85 21.90
N THR A 52 -3.16 8.87 21.14
CA THR A 52 -4.07 9.49 20.17
C THR A 52 -4.38 8.57 18.99
N GLU A 53 -3.41 7.77 18.53
CA GLU A 53 -3.65 6.83 17.43
C GLU A 53 -4.49 5.63 17.87
N LEU A 54 -4.30 5.15 19.11
CA LEU A 54 -5.16 4.12 19.69
C LEU A 54 -6.60 4.60 19.86
N GLU A 55 -6.80 5.85 20.26
CA GLU A 55 -8.14 6.43 20.34
C GLU A 55 -8.79 6.57 18.95
N LYS A 56 -8.05 7.00 17.93
CA LYS A 56 -8.55 7.02 16.54
C LYS A 56 -8.92 5.63 16.03
N LEU A 57 -8.08 4.63 16.32
CA LEU A 57 -8.34 3.22 15.97
C LEU A 57 -9.66 2.76 16.60
N ARG A 58 -9.84 2.99 17.90
CA ARG A 58 -11.07 2.63 18.62
C ARG A 58 -12.29 3.29 17.98
N VAL A 59 -12.22 4.60 17.73
CA VAL A 59 -13.34 5.35 17.10
C VAL A 59 -13.63 4.83 15.70
N ALA A 60 -12.61 4.51 14.89
CA ALA A 60 -12.80 3.97 13.54
C ALA A 60 -13.54 2.62 13.58
N ILE A 61 -13.14 1.72 14.49
CA ILE A 61 -13.80 0.41 14.68
C ILE A 61 -15.22 0.59 15.20
N ASP A 62 -15.44 1.45 16.20
CA ASP A 62 -16.77 1.74 16.77
C ASP A 62 -17.73 2.33 15.71
N CYS A 63 -17.19 3.08 14.74
CA CYS A 63 -17.93 3.61 13.60
C CYS A 63 -18.12 2.60 12.45
N GLY A 64 -17.58 1.39 12.56
CA GLY A 64 -17.81 0.30 11.61
C GLY A 64 -16.82 0.23 10.45
N ALA A 65 -15.59 0.74 10.60
CA ALA A 65 -14.52 0.49 9.63
C ALA A 65 -14.22 -1.02 9.55
N ASP A 66 -14.16 -1.57 8.33
CA ASP A 66 -13.84 -2.99 8.10
C ASP A 66 -12.33 -3.26 8.09
N ALA A 67 -11.52 -2.22 7.87
CA ALA A 67 -10.06 -2.23 7.90
C ALA A 67 -9.56 -0.83 8.30
N VAL A 68 -8.32 -0.76 8.80
CA VAL A 68 -7.68 0.51 9.17
C VAL A 68 -6.27 0.56 8.61
N MET A 69 -5.85 1.68 8.03
CA MET A 69 -4.46 1.88 7.65
C MET A 69 -3.75 2.84 8.59
N ASP A 70 -2.59 2.43 9.09
CA ASP A 70 -1.64 3.33 9.73
C ASP A 70 -0.74 3.99 8.68
N LEU A 71 -0.97 5.29 8.46
CA LEU A 71 -0.23 6.13 7.53
C LEU A 71 0.76 7.06 8.24
N SER A 72 1.21 6.65 9.44
CA SER A 72 2.13 7.44 10.25
C SER A 72 3.40 7.83 9.51
N THR A 73 3.81 9.10 9.71
CA THR A 73 5.01 9.73 9.14
C THR A 73 5.78 10.58 10.16
N GLY A 74 5.38 10.52 11.44
CA GLY A 74 6.07 11.18 12.53
C GLY A 74 7.19 10.34 13.14
N SER A 75 7.64 10.73 14.33
CA SER A 75 8.56 9.91 15.14
C SER A 75 7.87 8.65 15.69
N ASN A 76 8.65 7.61 15.99
CA ASN A 76 8.18 6.39 16.66
C ASN A 76 7.16 5.56 15.87
N ILE A 77 7.22 5.57 14.52
CA ILE A 77 6.31 4.83 13.63
C ILE A 77 6.20 3.36 14.06
N ALA A 78 7.32 2.69 14.35
CA ALA A 78 7.32 1.29 14.78
C ALA A 78 6.51 1.06 16.06
N ALA A 79 6.73 1.88 17.10
CA ALA A 79 6.02 1.72 18.37
C ALA A 79 4.52 2.02 18.24
N ILE A 80 4.16 3.02 17.42
CA ILE A 80 2.76 3.34 17.12
C ILE A 80 2.09 2.18 16.37
N ARG A 81 2.71 1.69 15.29
CA ARG A 81 2.21 0.57 14.50
C ARG A 81 2.02 -0.68 15.36
N GLN A 82 3.02 -1.06 16.16
CA GLN A 82 2.94 -2.23 17.04
C GLN A 82 1.79 -2.10 18.04
N ALA A 83 1.59 -0.91 18.62
CA ALA A 83 0.46 -0.67 19.51
C ALA A 83 -0.89 -0.78 18.78
N ILE A 84 -0.99 -0.22 17.57
CA ILE A 84 -2.21 -0.29 16.74
C ILE A 84 -2.53 -1.75 16.38
N VAL A 85 -1.55 -2.52 15.87
CA VAL A 85 -1.76 -3.94 15.51
C VAL A 85 -2.16 -4.74 16.76
N ALA A 86 -1.51 -4.53 17.90
CA ALA A 86 -1.85 -5.24 19.12
C ALA A 86 -3.28 -4.92 19.62
N ALA A 87 -3.78 -3.72 19.38
CA ALA A 87 -5.10 -3.27 19.82
C ALA A 87 -6.23 -3.51 18.80
N SER A 88 -5.90 -3.79 17.54
CA SER A 88 -6.90 -3.91 16.47
C SER A 88 -7.58 -5.27 16.46
N SER A 89 -8.87 -5.28 16.14
CA SER A 89 -9.64 -6.48 15.79
C SER A 89 -9.94 -6.57 14.29
N VAL A 90 -9.65 -5.53 13.52
CA VAL A 90 -9.82 -5.47 12.07
C VAL A 90 -8.47 -5.46 11.36
N PRO A 91 -8.38 -5.85 10.08
CA PRO A 91 -7.12 -5.82 9.36
C PRO A 91 -6.44 -4.46 9.38
N ILE A 92 -5.13 -4.47 9.63
CA ILE A 92 -4.26 -3.29 9.60
C ILE A 92 -3.47 -3.26 8.30
N GLY A 93 -3.55 -2.12 7.61
CA GLY A 93 -2.74 -1.82 6.44
C GLY A 93 -1.68 -0.76 6.69
N THR A 94 -0.62 -0.76 5.88
CA THR A 94 0.41 0.30 5.93
C THR A 94 0.99 0.60 4.55
N VAL A 95 1.81 1.66 4.45
CA VAL A 95 2.58 2.00 3.25
C VAL A 95 4.07 2.04 3.61
N PRO A 96 4.81 0.91 3.53
CA PRO A 96 6.18 0.80 4.08
C PRO A 96 7.19 1.84 3.55
N ILE A 97 7.01 2.34 2.32
CA ILE A 97 7.86 3.39 1.73
C ILE A 97 7.88 4.69 2.55
N TYR A 98 6.84 4.97 3.34
CA TYR A 98 6.82 6.15 4.21
C TYR A 98 7.86 6.05 5.31
N GLN A 99 7.89 4.93 6.03
CA GLN A 99 8.89 4.68 7.04
C GLN A 99 10.29 4.58 6.43
N ALA A 100 10.45 3.87 5.31
CA ALA A 100 11.74 3.75 4.63
C ALA A 100 12.29 5.12 4.20
N GLY A 101 11.43 5.99 3.65
CA GLY A 101 11.81 7.35 3.26
C GLY A 101 12.23 8.21 4.45
N ILE A 102 11.54 8.11 5.59
CA ILE A 102 11.89 8.85 6.81
C ILE A 102 13.24 8.37 7.36
N LYS A 103 13.45 7.06 7.47
CA LYS A 103 14.76 6.50 7.87
C LYS A 103 15.89 6.94 6.93
N ALA A 104 15.62 7.04 5.63
CA ALA A 104 16.60 7.54 4.66
C ALA A 104 16.93 9.04 4.85
N ILE A 105 15.95 9.86 5.25
CA ILE A 105 16.22 11.25 5.65
C ILE A 105 17.12 11.28 6.89
N GLU A 106 16.83 10.48 7.91
CA GLU A 106 17.60 10.45 9.16
C GLU A 106 19.03 9.95 8.94
N ASN A 107 19.21 8.89 8.14
CA ASN A 107 20.50 8.23 7.92
C ASN A 107 21.34 8.89 6.81
N TYR A 108 20.70 9.44 5.78
CA TYR A 108 21.38 9.91 4.56
C TYR A 108 21.02 11.35 4.14
N SER A 109 20.18 12.03 4.92
CA SER A 109 19.68 13.39 4.68
C SER A 109 18.74 13.55 3.48
N ALA A 110 18.36 12.48 2.79
CA ALA A 110 17.43 12.55 1.65
C ALA A 110 16.76 11.20 1.35
N ILE A 111 15.45 11.22 1.05
CA ILE A 111 14.67 10.04 0.64
C ILE A 111 15.29 9.34 -0.58
N VAL A 112 15.77 10.12 -1.56
CA VAL A 112 16.30 9.59 -2.82
C VAL A 112 17.58 8.76 -2.65
N LYS A 113 18.23 8.84 -1.48
CA LYS A 113 19.42 8.03 -1.14
C LYS A 113 19.08 6.73 -0.41
N MET A 114 17.81 6.45 -0.14
CA MET A 114 17.34 5.16 0.36
C MET A 114 17.91 4.04 -0.53
N THR A 115 18.36 2.94 0.06
CA THR A 115 18.78 1.77 -0.72
C THR A 115 17.59 0.82 -0.96
N VAL A 116 17.75 -0.12 -1.89
CA VAL A 116 16.77 -1.20 -2.09
C VAL A 116 16.59 -1.98 -0.79
N ASP A 117 17.68 -2.27 -0.07
CA ASP A 117 17.63 -3.01 1.19
C ASP A 117 16.96 -2.22 2.32
N ASP A 118 17.10 -0.89 2.38
CA ASP A 118 16.36 -0.08 3.36
C ASP A 118 14.85 -0.20 3.15
N LEU A 119 14.39 -0.21 1.89
CA LEU A 119 12.97 -0.39 1.56
C LEU A 119 12.46 -1.76 1.97
N PHE A 120 13.17 -2.83 1.59
CA PHE A 120 12.77 -4.20 1.93
C PHE A 120 12.89 -4.50 3.42
N ALA A 121 13.88 -3.94 4.13
CA ALA A 121 13.96 -4.03 5.57
C ALA A 121 12.76 -3.36 6.25
N SER A 122 12.29 -2.22 5.73
CA SER A 122 11.07 -1.59 6.24
C SER A 122 9.82 -2.42 5.95
N ILE A 123 9.74 -3.07 4.80
CA ILE A 123 8.64 -3.99 4.48
C ILE A 123 8.62 -5.16 5.47
N GLU A 124 9.76 -5.82 5.66
CA GLU A 124 9.91 -6.95 6.58
C GLU A 124 9.55 -6.57 8.01
N GLU A 125 9.98 -5.39 8.50
CA GLU A 125 9.62 -4.88 9.82
C GLU A 125 8.11 -4.75 10.00
N HIS A 126 7.40 -4.17 9.02
CA HIS A 126 5.94 -4.04 9.07
C HIS A 126 5.24 -5.41 9.07
N ILE A 127 5.72 -6.35 8.26
CA ILE A 127 5.18 -7.71 8.18
C ILE A 127 5.37 -8.43 9.53
N CYS A 128 6.55 -8.33 10.13
CA CYS A 128 6.87 -8.94 11.42
C CYS A 128 6.07 -8.35 12.57
N ASP A 129 5.69 -7.07 12.49
CA ASP A 129 4.80 -6.42 13.46
C ASP A 129 3.33 -6.86 13.35
N GLY A 130 2.97 -7.63 12.31
CA GLY A 130 1.63 -8.17 12.12
C GLY A 130 0.70 -7.33 11.25
N VAL A 131 1.24 -6.51 10.35
CA VAL A 131 0.45 -5.82 9.32
C VAL A 131 -0.16 -6.84 8.35
N ASP A 132 -1.46 -6.77 8.11
CA ASP A 132 -2.21 -7.73 7.28
C ASP A 132 -2.11 -7.46 5.79
N PHE A 133 -2.00 -6.19 5.41
CA PHE A 133 -1.78 -5.81 4.02
C PHE A 133 -0.85 -4.61 3.87
N ILE A 134 -0.07 -4.59 2.80
CA ILE A 134 0.86 -3.50 2.51
C ILE A 134 0.56 -2.87 1.17
N THR A 135 0.47 -1.54 1.15
CA THR A 135 0.40 -0.79 -0.10
C THR A 135 1.79 -0.64 -0.70
N VAL A 136 1.96 -1.22 -1.88
CA VAL A 136 3.22 -1.27 -2.63
C VAL A 136 2.99 -0.71 -4.03
N HIS A 137 3.71 0.36 -4.37
CA HIS A 137 3.50 1.10 -5.61
C HIS A 137 4.34 0.49 -6.74
N CYS A 138 4.15 -0.81 -7.01
CA CYS A 138 4.95 -1.57 -7.98
C CYS A 138 4.69 -1.17 -9.43
N GLY A 139 3.54 -0.55 -9.73
CA GLY A 139 3.17 -0.14 -11.09
C GLY A 139 3.79 1.18 -11.55
N VAL A 140 4.46 1.91 -10.65
CA VAL A 140 5.21 3.14 -10.98
C VAL A 140 6.50 2.74 -11.70
N THR A 141 6.45 2.55 -13.01
CA THR A 141 7.62 2.16 -13.82
C THR A 141 8.23 3.33 -14.56
N GLN A 142 9.44 3.17 -15.12
CA GLN A 142 10.01 4.19 -16.02
C GLN A 142 9.11 4.48 -17.22
N SER A 143 8.38 3.45 -17.71
CA SER A 143 7.39 3.63 -18.78
C SER A 143 6.26 4.57 -18.34
N ALA A 144 5.68 4.36 -17.15
CA ALA A 144 4.64 5.22 -16.60
C ALA A 144 5.13 6.67 -16.42
N ILE A 145 6.37 6.85 -15.94
CA ILE A 145 7.00 8.18 -15.82
C ILE A 145 7.18 8.83 -17.20
N ALA A 146 7.59 8.07 -18.21
CA ALA A 146 7.74 8.58 -19.57
C ALA A 146 6.39 9.03 -20.15
N ARG A 147 5.31 8.26 -19.92
CA ARG A 147 3.94 8.66 -20.29
C ARG A 147 3.54 9.97 -19.63
N LEU A 148 3.75 10.08 -18.32
CA LEU A 148 3.45 11.29 -17.55
C LEU A 148 4.19 12.51 -18.12
N LYS A 149 5.50 12.40 -18.36
CA LYS A 149 6.31 13.51 -18.91
C LYS A 149 5.84 13.96 -20.30
N GLN A 150 5.40 13.03 -21.14
CA GLN A 150 4.94 13.33 -22.49
C GLN A 150 3.59 14.05 -22.50
N GLN A 151 2.63 13.61 -21.67
CA GLN A 151 1.28 14.17 -21.66
C GLN A 151 1.15 15.41 -20.76
N ARG A 152 1.92 15.46 -19.67
CA ARG A 152 1.78 16.39 -18.54
C ARG A 152 0.43 16.27 -17.81
N ARG A 153 0.38 16.75 -16.57
CA ARG A 153 -0.83 16.83 -15.77
C ARG A 153 -1.09 18.25 -15.29
N VAL A 154 -2.34 18.53 -14.92
CA VAL A 154 -2.71 19.75 -14.19
C VAL A 154 -2.21 19.65 -12.76
N VAL A 155 -2.39 18.51 -12.11
CA VAL A 155 -1.76 18.20 -10.83
C VAL A 155 -0.93 16.93 -10.99
N ASP A 156 0.40 17.06 -10.94
CA ASP A 156 1.38 16.02 -11.27
C ASP A 156 1.12 14.65 -10.59
N VAL A 157 1.90 14.30 -9.58
CA VAL A 157 1.78 13.02 -8.87
C VAL A 157 1.30 13.32 -7.47
N VAL A 158 0.07 12.92 -7.18
CA VAL A 158 -0.58 13.16 -5.88
C VAL A 158 -0.45 11.98 -4.92
N SER A 159 0.06 10.84 -5.39
CA SER A 159 0.45 9.74 -4.51
C SER A 159 1.78 10.07 -3.83
N ARG A 160 1.79 10.12 -2.50
CA ARG A 160 3.03 10.30 -1.72
C ARG A 160 4.02 9.16 -1.98
N GLY A 161 3.54 7.91 -1.94
CA GLY A 161 4.39 6.74 -2.16
C GLY A 161 4.89 6.67 -3.61
N GLY A 162 4.02 6.99 -4.57
CA GLY A 162 4.41 7.14 -5.98
C GLY A 162 5.46 8.23 -6.17
N ALA A 163 5.28 9.41 -5.57
CA ALA A 163 6.22 10.52 -5.67
C ALA A 163 7.60 10.19 -5.06
N PHE A 164 7.64 9.47 -3.92
CA PHE A 164 8.90 9.02 -3.32
C PHE A 164 9.66 8.09 -4.25
N LEU A 165 8.99 7.10 -4.86
CA LEU A 165 9.62 6.18 -5.79
C LEU A 165 10.04 6.86 -7.09
N ILE A 166 9.23 7.75 -7.66
CA ILE A 166 9.62 8.53 -8.84
C ILE A 166 10.88 9.35 -8.56
N GLY A 167 10.92 10.04 -7.41
CA GLY A 167 12.10 10.79 -6.98
C GLY A 167 13.33 9.90 -6.86
N TRP A 168 13.18 8.71 -6.26
CA TRP A 168 14.25 7.72 -6.15
C TRP A 168 14.73 7.22 -7.52
N MET A 169 13.81 6.85 -8.42
CA MET A 169 14.14 6.33 -9.75
C MET A 169 14.86 7.35 -10.60
N VAL A 170 14.40 8.61 -10.58
CA VAL A 170 15.03 9.72 -11.32
C VAL A 170 16.42 10.02 -10.79
N TYR A 171 16.61 10.03 -9.47
CA TYR A 171 17.91 10.31 -8.86
C TYR A 171 18.93 9.18 -9.10
N ASN A 172 18.50 7.92 -9.03
CA ASN A 172 19.38 6.75 -9.15
C ASN A 172 19.50 6.22 -10.58
N GLU A 173 18.75 6.79 -11.55
CA GLU A 173 18.67 6.33 -12.94
C GLU A 173 18.34 4.83 -13.05
N ARG A 174 17.41 4.36 -12.22
CA ARG A 174 17.04 2.94 -12.07
C ARG A 174 15.54 2.72 -12.19
N GLU A 175 15.15 1.47 -12.45
CA GLU A 175 13.75 1.06 -12.39
C GLU A 175 13.27 1.02 -10.94
N ASN A 176 11.95 1.04 -10.74
CA ASN A 176 11.33 0.94 -9.44
C ASN A 176 11.76 -0.36 -8.73
N PRO A 177 12.34 -0.28 -7.51
CA PRO A 177 12.81 -1.45 -6.81
C PRO A 177 11.70 -2.44 -6.46
N LEU A 178 10.46 -1.98 -6.27
CA LEU A 178 9.32 -2.86 -6.02
C LEU A 178 8.87 -3.62 -7.27
N TYR A 179 9.14 -3.07 -8.46
CA TYR A 179 8.89 -3.71 -9.75
C TYR A 179 10.02 -4.68 -10.11
N GLU A 180 11.28 -4.21 -10.04
CA GLU A 180 12.47 -4.98 -10.39
C GLU A 180 12.65 -6.19 -9.46
N TYR A 181 12.42 -6.02 -8.17
CA TYR A 181 12.56 -7.06 -7.15
C TYR A 181 11.21 -7.61 -6.67
N TYR A 182 10.21 -7.67 -7.56
CA TYR A 182 8.86 -8.13 -7.19
C TYR A 182 8.85 -9.56 -6.63
N ASP A 183 9.72 -10.46 -7.11
CA ASP A 183 9.79 -11.83 -6.58
C ASP A 183 10.23 -11.87 -5.10
N ARG A 184 11.17 -11.00 -4.70
CA ARG A 184 11.56 -10.83 -3.28
C ARG A 184 10.38 -10.35 -2.43
N LEU A 185 9.54 -9.49 -2.99
CA LEU A 185 8.32 -9.02 -2.30
C LEU A 185 7.30 -10.15 -2.14
N LEU A 186 7.13 -10.99 -3.16
CA LEU A 186 6.24 -12.15 -3.12
C LEU A 186 6.70 -13.18 -2.09
N GLU A 187 8.01 -13.43 -1.98
CA GLU A 187 8.58 -14.32 -0.97
C GLU A 187 8.24 -13.86 0.45
N LEU A 188 8.47 -12.58 0.76
CA LEU A 188 8.14 -11.98 2.06
C LEU A 188 6.64 -12.03 2.36
N ALA A 189 5.80 -11.66 1.38
CA ALA A 189 4.35 -11.66 1.56
C ALA A 189 3.81 -13.07 1.82
N ARG A 190 4.34 -14.07 1.11
CA ARG A 190 3.93 -15.47 1.23
C ARG A 190 4.29 -16.08 2.58
N GLU A 191 5.44 -15.74 3.14
CA GLU A 191 5.92 -16.31 4.41
C GLU A 191 4.94 -16.04 5.57
N PHE A 192 4.29 -14.88 5.55
CA PHE A 192 3.44 -14.41 6.66
C PHE A 192 1.94 -14.29 6.31
N ASP A 193 1.54 -14.67 5.09
CA ASP A 193 0.19 -14.49 4.54
C ASP A 193 -0.27 -13.01 4.51
N VAL A 194 0.65 -12.13 4.08
CA VAL A 194 0.35 -10.71 3.90
C VAL A 194 -0.26 -10.49 2.53
N THR A 195 -1.37 -9.75 2.51
CA THR A 195 -2.01 -9.35 1.24
C THR A 195 -1.27 -8.15 0.64
N LEU A 196 -0.94 -8.21 -0.65
CA LEU A 196 -0.41 -7.06 -1.36
C LEU A 196 -1.57 -6.17 -1.82
N SER A 197 -1.55 -4.90 -1.40
CA SER A 197 -2.37 -3.84 -1.98
C SER A 197 -1.53 -3.14 -3.04
N LEU A 198 -1.74 -3.46 -4.32
CA LEU A 198 -0.97 -2.84 -5.39
C LEU A 198 -1.44 -1.40 -5.57
N GLY A 199 -0.59 -0.46 -5.14
CA GLY A 199 -0.91 0.95 -5.02
C GLY A 199 -0.95 1.69 -6.36
N ASP A 200 -1.79 2.72 -6.41
CA ASP A 200 -2.07 3.56 -7.57
C ASP A 200 -1.19 4.83 -7.58
N GLY A 201 0.11 4.65 -7.77
CA GLY A 201 1.09 5.74 -7.73
C GLY A 201 0.86 6.83 -8.77
N MET A 202 0.22 6.50 -9.89
CA MET A 202 -0.17 7.39 -10.97
C MET A 202 -1.67 7.71 -10.96
N ARG A 203 -2.36 7.63 -9.82
CA ARG A 203 -3.77 8.06 -9.76
C ARG A 203 -3.97 9.54 -10.13
N PRO A 204 -5.12 9.91 -10.69
CA PRO A 204 -5.46 11.29 -11.02
C PRO A 204 -5.79 12.10 -9.75
N GLY A 205 -5.14 13.26 -9.59
CA GLY A 205 -5.43 14.20 -8.52
C GLY A 205 -6.44 15.29 -8.88
N SER A 206 -6.85 15.35 -10.14
CA SER A 206 -7.86 16.28 -10.63
C SER A 206 -8.70 15.62 -11.71
N LEU A 207 -9.90 16.16 -11.95
CA LEU A 207 -10.78 15.68 -13.02
C LEU A 207 -10.16 15.82 -14.41
N ALA A 208 -9.23 16.76 -14.59
CA ALA A 208 -8.55 16.97 -15.86
C ALA A 208 -7.52 15.88 -16.18
N ASP A 209 -7.02 15.20 -15.14
CA ASP A 209 -6.01 14.14 -15.25
C ASP A 209 -6.65 12.73 -15.24
N ALA A 210 -7.98 12.66 -15.16
CA ALA A 210 -8.75 11.43 -15.10
C ALA A 210 -8.58 10.55 -16.35
N THR A 211 -8.34 9.26 -16.15
CA THR A 211 -8.20 8.24 -17.21
C THR A 211 -7.08 8.58 -18.21
N ASP A 212 -6.02 9.22 -17.72
CA ASP A 212 -4.89 9.62 -18.54
C ASP A 212 -3.92 8.45 -18.84
N ARG A 213 -2.92 8.69 -19.70
CA ARG A 213 -2.03 7.62 -20.16
C ARG A 213 -1.16 7.07 -19.04
N ALA A 214 -0.73 7.92 -18.09
CA ALA A 214 0.07 7.47 -16.95
C ALA A 214 -0.73 6.55 -16.02
N GLN A 215 -1.99 6.87 -15.74
CA GLN A 215 -2.88 6.03 -14.96
C GLN A 215 -3.11 4.67 -15.64
N ILE A 216 -3.41 4.67 -16.94
CA ILE A 216 -3.68 3.43 -17.68
C ILE A 216 -2.42 2.57 -17.83
N GLU A 217 -1.26 3.17 -18.06
CA GLU A 217 0.02 2.45 -18.13
C GLU A 217 0.34 1.75 -16.80
N GLU A 218 0.12 2.43 -15.67
CA GLU A 218 0.25 1.81 -14.35
C GLU A 218 -0.75 0.66 -14.17
N LEU A 219 -2.02 0.88 -14.49
CA LEU A 219 -3.07 -0.14 -14.33
C LEU A 219 -2.78 -1.42 -15.13
N LEU A 220 -2.28 -1.29 -16.37
CA LEU A 220 -1.87 -2.44 -17.17
C LEU A 220 -0.72 -3.21 -16.49
N THR A 221 0.28 -2.48 -15.98
CA THR A 221 1.39 -3.07 -15.23
C THR A 221 0.90 -3.80 -13.99
N LEU A 222 -0.05 -3.23 -13.23
CA LEU A 222 -0.62 -3.87 -12.05
C LEU A 222 -1.36 -5.17 -12.42
N GLY A 223 -2.04 -5.23 -13.55
CA GLY A 223 -2.68 -6.46 -14.05
C GLY A 223 -1.67 -7.60 -14.24
N GLU A 224 -0.51 -7.32 -14.84
CA GLU A 224 0.57 -8.31 -15.01
C GLU A 224 1.15 -8.77 -13.65
N LEU A 225 1.29 -7.84 -12.70
CA LEU A 225 1.79 -8.14 -11.35
C LEU A 225 0.78 -8.93 -10.51
N VAL A 226 -0.52 -8.76 -10.73
CA VAL A 226 -1.58 -9.59 -10.14
C VAL A 226 -1.43 -11.04 -10.59
N ASP A 227 -1.23 -11.28 -11.88
CA ASP A 227 -1.06 -12.64 -12.41
C ASP A 227 0.18 -13.32 -11.80
N ARG A 228 1.29 -12.58 -11.67
CA ARG A 228 2.51 -13.06 -10.99
C ARG A 228 2.27 -13.38 -9.51
N ALA A 229 1.58 -12.50 -8.78
CA ALA A 229 1.26 -12.73 -7.36
C ALA A 229 0.41 -13.98 -7.15
N ARG A 230 -0.61 -14.18 -8.00
CA ARG A 230 -1.47 -15.37 -7.98
C ARG A 230 -0.69 -16.65 -8.24
N GLN A 231 0.21 -16.64 -9.23
CA GLN A 231 1.09 -17.78 -9.51
C GLN A 231 2.00 -18.11 -8.32
N ALA A 232 2.44 -17.10 -7.58
CA ALA A 232 3.23 -17.26 -6.36
C ALA A 232 2.40 -17.63 -5.12
N GLY A 233 1.08 -17.71 -5.22
CA GLY A 233 0.19 -18.00 -4.09
C GLY A 233 0.07 -16.85 -3.09
N VAL A 234 0.27 -15.62 -3.53
CA VAL A 234 0.15 -14.40 -2.71
C VAL A 234 -1.20 -13.73 -2.99
N GLN A 235 -1.92 -13.39 -1.93
CA GLN A 235 -3.19 -12.66 -2.02
C GLN A 235 -2.94 -11.22 -2.47
N VAL A 236 -3.75 -10.72 -3.39
CA VAL A 236 -3.56 -9.38 -3.98
C VAL A 236 -4.88 -8.66 -4.22
N MET A 237 -4.90 -7.37 -3.89
CA MET A 237 -5.93 -6.41 -4.30
C MET A 237 -5.28 -5.22 -4.99
N VAL A 238 -6.05 -4.51 -5.81
CA VAL A 238 -5.56 -3.39 -6.63
C VAL A 238 -6.24 -2.10 -6.16
N GLU A 239 -5.43 -1.09 -5.85
CA GLU A 239 -5.95 0.25 -5.55
C GLU A 239 -6.39 0.94 -6.84
N GLY A 240 -7.46 1.73 -6.73
CA GLY A 240 -8.10 2.39 -7.85
C GLY A 240 -8.09 3.91 -7.69
N PRO A 241 -8.42 4.63 -8.78
CA PRO A 241 -8.21 6.06 -8.90
C PRO A 241 -8.93 6.92 -7.85
N GLY A 242 -8.40 8.15 -7.72
CA GLY A 242 -8.99 9.23 -6.94
C GLY A 242 -10.03 10.04 -7.73
N HIS A 243 -9.61 11.13 -8.36
CA HIS A 243 -10.54 12.10 -8.96
C HIS A 243 -11.00 11.65 -10.35
N LEU A 244 -12.24 11.15 -10.45
CA LEU A 244 -12.89 10.79 -11.71
C LEU A 244 -14.25 11.50 -11.87
N PRO A 245 -14.60 11.95 -13.09
CA PRO A 245 -15.98 12.33 -13.39
C PRO A 245 -16.86 11.08 -13.50
N LEU A 246 -18.15 11.20 -13.14
CA LEU A 246 -19.06 10.06 -13.02
C LEU A 246 -19.18 9.22 -14.32
N ASN A 247 -19.04 9.84 -15.48
CA ASN A 247 -19.10 9.14 -16.77
C ASN A 247 -17.82 8.36 -17.14
N GLN A 248 -16.80 8.38 -16.28
CA GLN A 248 -15.56 7.61 -16.42
C GLN A 248 -15.37 6.57 -15.29
N VAL A 249 -16.32 6.47 -14.35
CA VAL A 249 -16.39 5.39 -13.34
C VAL A 249 -16.98 4.16 -13.99
#